data_AF-A0A970EN78-F1
#
_entry.id   AF-A0A970EN78-F1
#
_cell.length_a   1.000
_cell.length_b   1.000
_cell.length_c   1.000
_cell.angle_alpha   90.00
_cell.angle_beta   90.00
_cell.angle_gamma   90.00
#
_symmetry.space_group_name_H-M   'P 1'
#
loop_
_entity.id
_entity.type
_entity.pdbx_description
1 polymer ?
#
loop_
_entity_poly.entity_id
_entity_poly.type
_entity_poly.pdbx_seq_one_letter_code
_entity_poly.pdbx_strand_id
1 'polypeptide(L)'
;MNRNYREMVQEVKEITTIDGFIAACLEIKESMLFYERDLVLAAYGASVELLSIGALFIASLEGDDCAEEVYAELSQAFRGLIEGLQNTLLPLDIQYLGEHYVRGVAYATQMRLPVYAKMMRYYRNGLYEAFPSIDTLLREGQKDLLAAQRPQDIDSTLGLVGARMLRGEHLRPIWLHITHPRMRIILSGLQTMVNNFKVAPYFGFPFEDIATERQKRTKVGSNVVVDLGAFRNFRRGITGYTDLRIVLDQDEYDRFFEELFVRYRNGQLPEMQKEPDPTVVNILLAVLEARLVNPDLDEVFVEQAAAVLAKWKVREAAAAAIRLLEKLDPWEAGFQPVVELLRSLDGKAVAAMRKHFQDHKNTGLAVIFADLLSHGSKGKRKLALLSHIFQEMQWGQGKEEVAMAVARFGGPEAEALLQDTLASLSGSDRQYQPYLERAVQYIKERGISNGKSPH
;
A
#
# COMPACT_ATOMS: atom_id res chain seq x y z
N MET A 1 -33.60 -27.70 -12.33
CA MET A 1 -33.22 -26.73 -13.38
C MET A 1 -31.95 -26.06 -12.89
N ASN A 2 -30.78 -26.51 -13.37
CA ASN A 2 -29.49 -25.89 -13.08
C ASN A 2 -29.58 -24.42 -13.50
N ARG A 3 -29.71 -23.48 -12.55
CA ARG A 3 -29.53 -22.08 -12.92
C ARG A 3 -28.07 -21.88 -13.27
N ASN A 4 -27.88 -21.75 -14.58
CA ASN A 4 -26.61 -21.65 -15.28
C ASN A 4 -26.09 -20.21 -15.09
N TYR A 5 -24.78 -20.00 -14.97
CA TYR A 5 -24.17 -18.65 -14.90
C TYR A 5 -24.75 -17.70 -15.97
N ARG A 6 -25.23 -18.25 -17.09
CA ARG A 6 -25.96 -17.57 -18.18
C ARG A 6 -27.17 -16.75 -17.73
N GLU A 7 -27.96 -17.22 -16.76
CA GLU A 7 -29.11 -16.45 -16.25
C GLU A 7 -28.64 -15.18 -15.52
N MET A 8 -27.58 -15.29 -14.72
CA MET A 8 -26.98 -14.14 -14.03
C MET A 8 -26.38 -13.15 -15.02
N VAL A 9 -25.69 -13.65 -16.06
CA VAL A 9 -25.15 -12.80 -17.13
C VAL A 9 -26.26 -12.08 -17.88
N GLN A 10 -27.36 -12.78 -18.18
CA GLN A 10 -28.51 -12.17 -18.84
C GLN A 10 -29.14 -11.08 -17.97
N GLU A 11 -29.30 -11.31 -16.67
CA GLU A 11 -29.79 -10.29 -15.74
C GLU A 11 -28.86 -9.08 -15.67
N VAL A 12 -27.53 -9.29 -15.64
CA VAL A 12 -26.55 -8.19 -15.72
C VAL A 12 -26.74 -7.39 -17.00
N LYS A 13 -26.85 -8.06 -18.17
CA LYS A 13 -27.05 -7.38 -19.45
C LYS A 13 -28.31 -6.52 -19.46
N GLU A 14 -29.41 -7.00 -18.88
CA GLU A 14 -30.68 -6.28 -18.80
C GLU A 14 -30.54 -5.01 -17.94
N ILE A 15 -29.96 -5.12 -16.74
CA ILE A 15 -29.80 -3.98 -15.82
C ILE A 15 -28.68 -3.01 -16.23
N THR A 16 -27.79 -3.40 -17.14
CA THR A 16 -26.74 -2.53 -17.72
C THR A 16 -27.14 -1.93 -19.07
N THR A 17 -28.42 -1.94 -19.43
CA THR A 17 -28.94 -1.05 -20.48
C THR A 17 -29.25 0.34 -19.88
N ILE A 18 -29.44 1.37 -20.71
CA ILE A 18 -29.86 2.71 -20.20
C ILE A 18 -31.20 2.58 -19.46
N ASP A 19 -32.19 1.95 -20.08
CA ASP A 19 -33.51 1.76 -19.47
C ASP A 19 -33.44 0.87 -18.21
N GLY A 20 -32.63 -0.19 -18.25
CA GLY A 20 -32.40 -1.06 -17.10
C GLY A 20 -31.72 -0.35 -15.94
N PHE A 21 -30.73 0.50 -16.22
CA PHE A 21 -30.08 1.35 -15.22
C PHE A 21 -31.09 2.29 -14.55
N ILE A 22 -31.90 2.99 -15.35
CA ILE A 22 -32.92 3.92 -14.85
C ILE A 22 -33.95 3.17 -14.01
N ALA A 23 -34.48 2.05 -14.52
CA ALA A 23 -35.48 1.25 -13.84
C ALA A 23 -34.96 0.68 -12.51
N ALA A 24 -33.72 0.17 -12.50
CA ALA A 24 -33.10 -0.34 -11.27
C ALA A 24 -32.87 0.77 -10.24
N CYS A 25 -32.41 1.95 -10.66
CA CYS A 25 -32.22 3.09 -9.75
C CYS A 25 -33.56 3.60 -9.19
N LEU A 26 -34.64 3.56 -9.98
CA LEU A 26 -35.98 3.89 -9.51
C LEU A 26 -36.50 2.84 -8.51
N GLU A 27 -36.35 1.54 -8.79
CA GLU A 27 -36.73 0.47 -7.85
C GLU A 27 -35.98 0.61 -6.51
N ILE A 28 -34.68 0.91 -6.55
CA ILE A 28 -33.88 1.15 -5.34
C ILE A 28 -34.38 2.40 -4.61
N LYS A 29 -34.58 3.51 -5.32
CA LYS A 29 -35.08 4.75 -4.73
C LYS A 29 -36.43 4.55 -4.04
N GLU A 30 -37.34 3.78 -4.63
CA GLU A 30 -38.66 3.48 -4.04
C GLU A 30 -38.56 2.67 -2.73
N SER A 31 -37.48 1.91 -2.56
CA SER A 31 -37.20 1.16 -1.32
C SER A 31 -36.54 1.99 -0.21
N MET A 32 -36.16 3.24 -0.48
CA MET A 32 -35.46 4.11 0.48
C MET A 32 -36.41 5.07 1.21
N LEU A 33 -36.16 5.28 2.51
CA LEU A 33 -36.87 6.26 3.34
C LEU A 33 -36.59 7.71 2.93
N PHE A 34 -35.39 7.99 2.41
CA PHE A 34 -34.99 9.30 1.90
C PHE A 34 -34.12 9.12 0.66
N TYR A 35 -34.22 10.05 -0.29
CA TYR A 35 -33.43 10.00 -1.51
C TYR A 35 -32.00 10.52 -1.23
N GLU A 36 -31.03 9.63 -1.41
CA GLU A 36 -29.61 9.97 -1.44
C GLU A 36 -28.97 9.35 -2.68
N ARG A 37 -28.58 10.20 -3.64
CA ARG A 37 -28.07 9.79 -4.96
C ARG A 37 -26.92 8.78 -4.84
N ASP A 38 -25.93 9.09 -4.02
CA ASP A 38 -24.71 8.29 -3.91
C ASP A 38 -25.01 6.93 -3.27
N LEU A 39 -26.00 6.87 -2.38
CA LEU A 39 -26.50 5.61 -1.81
C LEU A 39 -27.24 4.77 -2.85
N VAL A 40 -28.08 5.38 -3.70
CA VAL A 40 -28.76 4.69 -4.81
C VAL A 40 -27.73 4.10 -5.77
N LEU A 41 -26.73 4.89 -6.17
CA LEU A 41 -25.68 4.44 -7.08
C LEU A 41 -24.81 3.36 -6.47
N ALA A 42 -24.47 3.46 -5.18
CA ALA A 42 -23.73 2.43 -4.46
C ALA A 42 -24.51 1.11 -4.39
N ALA A 43 -25.81 1.17 -4.08
CA ALA A 43 -26.67 -0.01 -4.07
C ALA A 43 -26.82 -0.65 -5.46
N TYR A 44 -26.99 0.17 -6.51
CA TYR A 44 -26.99 -0.30 -7.89
C TYR A 44 -25.66 -1.00 -8.24
N GLY A 45 -24.54 -0.33 -7.98
CA GLY A 45 -23.20 -0.86 -8.22
C GLY A 45 -22.95 -2.19 -7.55
N ALA A 46 -23.21 -2.27 -6.24
CA ALA A 46 -23.05 -3.48 -5.46
C ALA A 46 -23.90 -4.63 -5.99
N SER A 47 -25.11 -4.35 -6.47
CA SER A 47 -26.01 -5.35 -7.05
C SER A 47 -25.46 -5.94 -8.35
N VAL A 48 -25.01 -5.08 -9.27
CA VAL A 48 -24.44 -5.53 -10.55
C VAL A 48 -23.13 -6.27 -10.33
N GLU A 49 -22.29 -5.77 -9.42
CA GLU A 49 -20.99 -6.35 -9.07
C GLU A 49 -21.17 -7.74 -8.44
N LEU A 50 -22.11 -7.91 -7.51
CA LEU A 50 -22.43 -9.19 -6.89
C LEU A 50 -22.90 -10.24 -7.92
N LEU A 51 -23.83 -9.87 -8.81
CA LEU A 51 -24.28 -10.76 -9.88
C LEU A 51 -23.14 -11.15 -10.82
N SER A 52 -22.29 -10.18 -11.17
CA SER A 52 -21.13 -10.41 -12.04
C SER A 52 -20.12 -11.37 -11.43
N ILE A 53 -19.80 -11.20 -10.15
CA ILE A 53 -18.88 -12.08 -9.42
C ILE A 53 -19.48 -13.48 -9.27
N GLY A 54 -20.78 -13.58 -8.95
CA GLY A 54 -21.49 -14.86 -8.87
C GLY A 54 -21.44 -15.61 -10.20
N ALA A 55 -21.72 -14.93 -11.31
CA ALA A 55 -21.63 -15.49 -12.65
C ALA A 55 -20.21 -15.97 -12.97
N LEU A 56 -19.19 -15.15 -12.71
CA LEU A 56 -17.78 -15.49 -12.93
C LEU A 56 -17.33 -16.70 -12.10
N PHE A 57 -17.74 -16.78 -10.83
CA PHE A 57 -17.41 -17.91 -9.97
C PHE A 57 -18.02 -19.20 -10.51
N ILE A 58 -19.33 -19.19 -10.79
CA ILE A 58 -20.06 -20.36 -11.31
C ILE A 58 -19.47 -20.80 -12.65
N ALA A 59 -19.18 -19.88 -13.56
CA ALA A 59 -18.55 -20.18 -14.84
C ALA A 59 -17.14 -20.77 -14.69
N SER A 60 -16.38 -20.31 -13.70
CA SER A 60 -15.04 -20.84 -13.39
C SER A 60 -15.07 -22.28 -12.87
N LEU A 61 -16.18 -22.68 -12.22
CA LEU A 61 -16.41 -24.08 -11.87
C LEU A 61 -16.65 -24.95 -13.11
N GLU A 62 -17.30 -24.43 -14.15
CA GLU A 62 -17.57 -25.17 -15.40
C GLU A 62 -16.32 -25.35 -16.26
N GLY A 63 -15.47 -24.33 -16.38
CA GLY A 63 -14.25 -24.43 -17.16
C GLY A 63 -13.61 -23.09 -17.55
N ASP A 64 -12.49 -23.19 -18.27
CA ASP A 64 -11.70 -22.05 -18.71
C ASP A 64 -12.45 -21.21 -19.74
N ASP A 65 -12.92 -21.86 -20.80
CA ASP A 65 -13.65 -21.22 -21.89
C ASP A 65 -14.92 -20.50 -21.39
N CYS A 66 -15.68 -21.13 -20.49
CA CYS A 66 -16.88 -20.53 -19.92
C CYS A 66 -16.57 -19.28 -19.08
N ALA A 67 -15.48 -19.30 -18.31
CA ALA A 67 -15.08 -18.13 -17.52
C ALA A 67 -14.62 -16.97 -18.39
N GLU A 68 -13.89 -17.25 -19.48
CA GLU A 68 -13.45 -16.24 -20.44
C GLU A 68 -14.63 -15.64 -21.22
N GLU A 69 -15.57 -16.47 -21.67
CA GLU A 69 -16.83 -16.04 -22.30
C GLU A 69 -17.62 -15.09 -21.38
N VAL A 70 -17.85 -15.50 -20.13
CA VAL A 70 -18.59 -14.69 -19.15
C VAL A 70 -17.88 -13.37 -18.86
N TYR A 71 -16.56 -13.39 -18.70
CA TYR A 71 -15.81 -12.15 -18.50
C TYR A 71 -15.95 -11.19 -19.68
N ALA A 72 -15.86 -11.70 -20.92
CA ALA A 72 -16.00 -10.88 -22.12
C ALA A 72 -17.41 -10.27 -22.21
N GLU A 73 -18.45 -11.06 -21.95
CA GLU A 73 -19.85 -10.60 -21.98
C GLU A 73 -20.13 -9.54 -20.91
N LEU A 74 -19.70 -9.77 -19.67
CA LEU A 74 -19.85 -8.79 -18.58
C LEU A 74 -19.08 -7.51 -18.89
N SER A 75 -17.84 -7.63 -19.35
CA SER A 75 -17.00 -6.48 -19.72
C SER A 75 -17.65 -5.63 -20.82
N GLN A 76 -18.26 -6.27 -21.82
CA GLN A 76 -18.99 -5.58 -22.88
C GLN A 76 -20.24 -4.88 -22.35
N ALA A 77 -21.01 -5.55 -21.48
CA ALA A 77 -22.21 -4.99 -20.87
C ALA A 77 -21.91 -3.71 -20.07
N PHE A 78 -20.87 -3.73 -19.24
CA PHE A 78 -20.44 -2.54 -18.49
C PHE A 78 -19.96 -1.41 -19.39
N ARG A 79 -19.15 -1.71 -20.42
CA ARG A 79 -18.70 -0.68 -21.38
C ARG A 79 -19.88 -0.08 -22.13
N GLY A 80 -20.82 -0.91 -22.58
CA GLY A 80 -22.03 -0.46 -23.26
C GLY A 80 -22.87 0.50 -22.42
N LEU A 81 -23.04 0.24 -21.13
CA LEU A 81 -23.73 1.18 -20.23
C LEU A 81 -23.02 2.52 -20.14
N ILE A 82 -21.71 2.50 -19.92
CA ILE A 82 -20.90 3.72 -19.75
C ILE A 82 -20.94 4.56 -21.02
N GLU A 83 -20.71 3.93 -22.17
CA GLU A 83 -20.80 4.58 -23.48
C GLU A 83 -22.22 5.11 -23.73
N GLY A 84 -23.26 4.35 -23.38
CA GLY A 84 -24.65 4.76 -23.50
C GLY A 84 -24.98 5.99 -22.67
N LEU A 85 -24.57 6.03 -21.39
CA LEU A 85 -24.82 7.15 -20.49
C LEU A 85 -24.04 8.42 -20.89
N GLN A 86 -22.87 8.28 -21.51
CA GLN A 86 -22.04 9.41 -21.94
C GLN A 86 -22.49 10.00 -23.28
N ASN A 87 -23.00 9.17 -24.20
CA ASN A 87 -23.27 9.57 -25.59
C ASN A 87 -24.75 9.77 -25.91
N THR A 88 -25.65 9.47 -24.97
CA THR A 88 -27.10 9.65 -25.17
C THR A 88 -27.56 10.95 -24.54
N LEU A 89 -28.39 11.72 -25.24
CA LEU A 89 -29.04 12.89 -24.69
C LEU A 89 -30.18 12.44 -23.75
N LEU A 90 -29.96 12.56 -22.45
CA LEU A 90 -30.90 12.13 -21.40
C LEU A 90 -31.55 13.36 -20.74
N PRO A 91 -32.73 13.20 -20.11
CA PRO A 91 -33.29 14.22 -19.22
C PRO A 91 -32.27 14.62 -18.14
N LEU A 92 -32.29 15.89 -17.72
CA LEU A 92 -31.23 16.49 -16.88
C LEU A 92 -30.96 15.72 -15.57
N ASP A 93 -32.01 15.23 -14.92
CA ASP A 93 -31.95 14.45 -13.70
C ASP A 93 -31.26 13.08 -13.92
N ILE A 94 -31.60 12.40 -15.01
CA ILE A 94 -30.97 11.13 -15.40
C ILE A 94 -29.54 11.35 -15.88
N GLN A 95 -29.28 12.42 -16.64
CA GLN A 95 -27.93 12.77 -17.08
C GLN A 95 -27.03 13.02 -15.88
N TYR A 96 -27.49 13.79 -14.90
CA TYR A 96 -26.74 14.02 -13.66
C TYR A 96 -26.48 12.71 -12.90
N LEU A 97 -27.49 11.84 -12.76
CA LEU A 97 -27.32 10.52 -12.15
C LEU A 97 -26.27 9.67 -12.90
N GLY A 98 -26.33 9.64 -14.23
CA GLY A 98 -25.41 8.92 -15.10
C GLY A 98 -23.97 9.43 -15.00
N GLU A 99 -23.76 10.75 -14.98
CA GLU A 99 -22.43 11.35 -14.81
C GLU A 99 -21.77 10.97 -13.47
N HIS A 100 -22.55 10.97 -12.38
CA HIS A 100 -22.08 10.53 -11.06
C HIS A 100 -21.79 9.03 -11.02
N TYR A 101 -22.62 8.21 -11.67
CA TYR A 101 -22.35 6.77 -11.82
C TYR A 101 -21.02 6.54 -12.55
N VAL A 102 -20.81 7.20 -13.68
CA VAL A 102 -19.61 7.03 -14.52
C VAL A 102 -18.34 7.43 -13.76
N ARG A 103 -18.37 8.57 -13.05
CA ARG A 103 -17.19 9.08 -12.29
C ARG A 103 -16.90 8.31 -11.00
N GLY A 104 -17.90 7.64 -10.43
CA GLY A 104 -17.76 6.92 -9.17
C GLY A 104 -17.78 5.40 -9.38
N VAL A 105 -18.99 4.83 -9.31
CA VAL A 105 -19.22 3.39 -9.26
C VAL A 105 -18.71 2.68 -10.51
N ALA A 106 -19.00 3.21 -11.71
CA ALA A 106 -18.57 2.58 -12.96
C ALA A 106 -17.04 2.54 -13.08
N TYR A 107 -16.38 3.63 -12.70
CA TYR A 107 -14.92 3.71 -12.65
C TYR A 107 -14.31 2.67 -11.70
N ALA A 108 -14.90 2.49 -10.50
CA ALA A 108 -14.48 1.44 -9.58
C ALA A 108 -14.66 0.04 -10.18
N THR A 109 -15.81 -0.25 -10.80
CA THR A 109 -16.07 -1.53 -11.47
C THR A 109 -15.10 -1.81 -12.61
N GLN A 110 -14.76 -0.80 -13.43
CA GLN A 110 -13.78 -0.92 -14.51
C GLN A 110 -12.39 -1.34 -14.02
N MET A 111 -11.98 -0.87 -12.82
CA MET A 111 -10.71 -1.29 -12.22
C MET A 111 -10.78 -2.66 -11.54
N ARG A 112 -11.94 -3.02 -10.98
CA ARG A 112 -12.12 -4.25 -10.21
C ARG A 112 -12.33 -5.49 -11.08
N LEU A 113 -13.11 -5.37 -12.16
CA LEU A 113 -13.51 -6.51 -12.99
C LEU A 113 -12.33 -7.32 -13.57
N PRO A 114 -11.26 -6.70 -14.12
CA PRO A 114 -10.08 -7.46 -14.57
C PRO A 114 -9.39 -8.23 -13.45
N VAL A 115 -9.38 -7.66 -12.23
CA VAL A 115 -8.80 -8.32 -11.04
C VAL A 115 -9.66 -9.50 -10.61
N TYR A 116 -10.99 -9.39 -10.65
CA TYR A 116 -11.87 -10.52 -10.37
C TYR A 116 -11.67 -11.67 -11.35
N ALA A 117 -11.49 -11.38 -12.64
CA ALA A 117 -11.19 -12.41 -13.63
C ALA A 117 -9.87 -13.14 -13.32
N LYS A 118 -8.81 -12.38 -13.00
CA LYS A 118 -7.52 -12.94 -12.61
C LYS A 118 -7.60 -13.75 -11.32
N MET A 119 -8.30 -13.24 -10.32
CA MET A 119 -8.58 -13.95 -9.08
C MET A 119 -9.22 -15.31 -9.34
N MET A 120 -10.29 -15.35 -10.13
CA MET A 120 -10.98 -16.61 -10.45
C MET A 120 -10.06 -17.57 -11.20
N ARG A 121 -9.26 -17.06 -12.15
CA ARG A 121 -8.26 -17.85 -12.88
C ARG A 121 -7.21 -18.44 -11.94
N TYR A 122 -6.65 -17.64 -11.02
CA TYR A 122 -5.62 -18.11 -10.09
C TYR A 122 -6.18 -19.11 -9.08
N TYR A 123 -7.39 -18.87 -8.57
CA TYR A 123 -8.10 -19.81 -7.69
C TYR A 123 -8.34 -21.14 -8.40
N ARG A 124 -8.91 -21.11 -9.61
CA ARG A 124 -9.18 -22.30 -10.42
C ARG A 124 -7.92 -23.10 -10.73
N ASN A 125 -6.81 -22.44 -11.00
CA ASN A 125 -5.58 -23.13 -11.40
C ASN A 125 -4.68 -23.52 -10.21
N GLY A 126 -5.10 -23.25 -8.96
CA GLY A 126 -4.29 -23.50 -7.77
C GLY A 126 -3.02 -22.65 -7.68
N LEU A 127 -2.88 -21.62 -8.53
CA LEU A 127 -1.63 -20.86 -8.65
C LEU A 127 -1.29 -20.09 -7.37
N TYR A 128 -2.30 -19.72 -6.58
CA TYR A 128 -2.15 -18.96 -5.34
C TYR A 128 -1.34 -19.66 -4.25
N GLU A 129 -1.24 -21.00 -4.29
CA GLU A 129 -0.52 -21.80 -3.28
C GLU A 129 0.99 -21.57 -3.31
N ALA A 130 1.54 -21.27 -4.50
CA ALA A 130 2.97 -21.04 -4.70
C ALA A 130 3.44 -19.66 -4.25
N PHE A 131 2.52 -18.76 -3.89
CA PHE A 131 2.81 -17.37 -3.55
C PHE A 131 2.79 -17.15 -2.04
N PRO A 132 3.46 -16.10 -1.54
CA PRO A 132 3.49 -15.77 -0.12
C PRO A 132 2.13 -15.24 0.38
N SER A 133 2.08 -14.84 1.66
CA SER A 133 0.89 -14.25 2.28
C SER A 133 0.39 -12.98 1.57
N ILE A 134 -0.86 -12.64 1.80
CA ILE A 134 -1.49 -11.38 1.35
C ILE A 134 -0.63 -10.18 1.75
N ASP A 135 -0.14 -10.13 2.99
CA ASP A 135 0.70 -9.02 3.49
C ASP A 135 2.00 -8.85 2.69
N THR A 136 2.58 -9.96 2.23
CA THR A 136 3.80 -9.92 1.41
C THR A 136 3.49 -9.47 -0.01
N LEU A 137 2.44 -10.04 -0.61
CA LEU A 137 1.98 -9.68 -1.95
C LEU A 137 1.62 -8.19 -2.06
N LEU A 138 0.91 -7.64 -1.07
CA LEU A 138 0.50 -6.24 -1.09
C LEU A 138 1.68 -5.29 -0.97
N ARG A 139 2.66 -5.61 -0.12
CA ARG A 139 3.89 -4.84 -0.02
C ARG A 139 4.69 -4.85 -1.32
N GLU A 140 4.81 -6.02 -1.96
CA GLU A 140 5.48 -6.15 -3.27
C GLU A 140 4.76 -5.34 -4.35
N GLY A 141 3.43 -5.44 -4.43
CA GLY A 141 2.63 -4.65 -5.38
C GLY A 141 2.76 -3.14 -5.18
N GLN A 142 2.89 -2.66 -3.94
CA GLN A 142 3.19 -1.25 -3.67
C GLN A 142 4.61 -0.85 -4.14
N LYS A 143 5.60 -1.72 -3.98
CA LYS A 143 6.96 -1.47 -4.49
C LYS A 143 7.01 -1.40 -6.01
N ASP A 144 6.19 -2.19 -6.70
CA ASP A 144 6.10 -2.12 -8.16
C ASP A 144 5.54 -0.78 -8.65
N LEU A 145 4.63 -0.17 -7.89
CA LEU A 145 4.18 1.20 -8.18
C LEU A 145 5.31 2.23 -8.04
N LEU A 146 6.29 2.00 -7.16
CA LEU A 146 7.47 2.87 -7.04
C LEU A 146 8.43 2.73 -8.21
N ALA A 147 8.47 1.57 -8.86
CA ALA A 147 9.54 1.23 -9.80
C ALA A 147 9.41 1.90 -11.16
N ALA A 148 8.24 2.44 -11.54
CA ALA A 148 7.88 3.26 -12.72
C ALA A 148 8.31 2.79 -14.13
N GLN A 149 9.36 1.97 -14.27
CA GLN A 149 10.01 1.62 -15.54
C GLN A 149 9.39 0.38 -16.20
N ARG A 150 8.72 -0.47 -15.41
CA ARG A 150 7.79 -1.50 -15.87
C ARG A 150 6.81 -1.73 -14.72
N PRO A 151 5.59 -1.18 -14.73
CA PRO A 151 4.58 -1.66 -13.81
C PRO A 151 4.45 -3.16 -14.06
N GLN A 152 4.95 -3.98 -13.13
CA GLN A 152 4.46 -5.34 -13.06
C GLN A 152 2.95 -5.22 -12.92
N ASP A 153 2.25 -6.12 -13.58
CA ASP A 153 0.80 -6.05 -13.72
C ASP A 153 0.16 -6.15 -12.34
N ILE A 154 -0.10 -5.02 -11.70
CA ILE A 154 -0.59 -4.92 -10.32
C ILE A 154 -1.92 -5.67 -10.15
N ASP A 155 -2.69 -5.77 -11.23
CA ASP A 155 -3.93 -6.51 -11.27
C ASP A 155 -3.67 -8.02 -11.10
N SER A 156 -2.50 -8.52 -11.51
CA SER A 156 -2.05 -9.90 -11.27
C SER A 156 -1.74 -10.14 -9.79
N THR A 157 -1.00 -9.23 -9.15
CA THR A 157 -0.74 -9.32 -7.70
C THR A 157 -2.05 -9.26 -6.90
N LEU A 158 -2.94 -8.33 -7.25
CA LEU A 158 -4.24 -8.19 -6.60
C LEU A 158 -5.17 -9.37 -6.90
N GLY A 159 -5.05 -9.99 -8.08
CA GLY A 159 -5.74 -11.24 -8.40
C GLY A 159 -5.29 -12.39 -7.49
N LEU A 160 -3.98 -12.52 -7.23
CA LEU A 160 -3.45 -13.51 -6.30
C LEU A 160 -3.95 -13.26 -4.87
N VAL A 161 -3.97 -12.00 -4.42
CA VAL A 161 -4.56 -11.61 -3.14
C VAL A 161 -6.01 -12.07 -3.06
N GLY A 162 -6.83 -11.76 -4.07
CA GLY A 162 -8.21 -12.21 -4.13
C GLY A 162 -8.36 -13.73 -4.06
N ALA A 163 -7.51 -14.48 -4.78
CA ALA A 163 -7.56 -15.94 -4.79
C ALA A 163 -7.24 -16.56 -3.43
N ARG A 164 -6.28 -15.96 -2.69
CA ARG A 164 -5.98 -16.35 -1.31
C ARG A 164 -7.13 -15.99 -0.35
N MET A 165 -7.79 -14.85 -0.56
CA MET A 165 -8.98 -14.49 0.22
C MET A 165 -10.14 -15.47 0.02
N LEU A 166 -10.35 -15.98 -1.20
CA LEU A 166 -11.36 -17.03 -1.46
C LEU A 166 -11.12 -18.31 -0.64
N ARG A 167 -9.85 -18.59 -0.32
CA ARG A 167 -9.42 -19.74 0.51
C ARG A 167 -9.42 -19.42 2.01
N GLY A 168 -9.89 -18.25 2.40
CA GLY A 168 -10.08 -17.85 3.79
C GLY A 168 -8.99 -16.97 4.37
N GLU A 169 -7.95 -16.60 3.61
CA GLU A 169 -6.95 -15.66 4.12
C GLU A 169 -7.54 -14.26 4.27
N HIS A 170 -7.23 -13.59 5.38
CA HIS A 170 -7.84 -12.32 5.74
C HIS A 170 -7.07 -11.13 5.18
N LEU A 171 -7.77 -10.19 4.53
CA LEU A 171 -7.22 -8.87 4.22
C LEU A 171 -7.29 -7.98 5.47
N ARG A 172 -6.12 -7.71 6.06
CA ARG A 172 -6.02 -6.86 7.25
C ARG A 172 -6.55 -5.45 7.00
N PRO A 173 -7.31 -4.85 7.94
CA PRO A 173 -7.86 -3.51 7.77
C PRO A 173 -6.81 -2.42 7.48
N ILE A 174 -5.60 -2.55 8.06
CA ILE A 174 -4.51 -1.58 7.87
C ILE A 174 -4.19 -1.31 6.40
N TRP A 175 -4.28 -2.31 5.52
CA TRP A 175 -4.02 -2.17 4.10
C TRP A 175 -4.97 -1.20 3.40
N LEU A 176 -6.20 -1.05 3.87
CA LEU A 176 -7.13 -0.07 3.31
C LEU A 176 -6.79 1.38 3.69
N HIS A 177 -6.00 1.57 4.74
CA HIS A 177 -5.53 2.87 5.19
C HIS A 177 -4.22 3.27 4.52
N ILE A 178 -3.31 2.31 4.32
CA ILE A 178 -1.93 2.61 3.90
C ILE A 178 -1.70 2.43 2.39
N THR A 179 -2.60 1.76 1.67
CA THR A 179 -2.37 1.49 0.23
C THR A 179 -2.61 2.70 -0.66
N HIS A 180 -1.95 2.69 -1.83
CA HIS A 180 -2.18 3.68 -2.88
C HIS A 180 -3.66 3.69 -3.30
N PRO A 181 -4.28 4.86 -3.57
CA PRO A 181 -5.72 4.95 -3.88
C PRO A 181 -6.20 3.98 -4.97
N ARG A 182 -5.40 3.76 -6.03
CA ARG A 182 -5.70 2.78 -7.08
C ARG A 182 -5.85 1.35 -6.55
N MET A 183 -4.94 0.89 -5.68
CA MET A 183 -5.04 -0.44 -5.06
C MET A 183 -6.22 -0.47 -4.09
N ARG A 184 -6.40 0.58 -3.29
CA ARG A 184 -7.47 0.67 -2.29
C ARG A 184 -8.86 0.45 -2.89
N ILE A 185 -9.15 1.01 -4.06
CA ILE A 185 -10.45 0.81 -4.74
C ILE A 185 -10.67 -0.67 -5.05
N ILE A 186 -9.64 -1.38 -5.48
CA ILE A 186 -9.69 -2.81 -5.80
C ILE A 186 -9.81 -3.66 -4.52
N LEU A 187 -8.98 -3.38 -3.51
CA LEU A 187 -8.96 -4.10 -2.23
C LEU A 187 -10.30 -3.99 -1.50
N SER A 188 -10.93 -2.82 -1.52
CA SER A 188 -12.28 -2.63 -1.00
C SER A 188 -13.29 -3.53 -1.74
N GLY A 189 -13.19 -3.62 -3.07
CA GLY A 189 -14.04 -4.53 -3.85
C GLY A 189 -13.83 -6.00 -3.49
N LEU A 190 -12.57 -6.45 -3.37
CA LEU A 190 -12.24 -7.81 -2.94
C LEU A 190 -12.75 -8.12 -1.53
N GLN A 191 -12.67 -7.16 -0.60
CA GLN A 191 -13.19 -7.34 0.75
C GLN A 191 -14.73 -7.47 0.74
N THR A 192 -15.42 -6.57 0.05
CA THR A 192 -16.89 -6.63 -0.10
C THR A 192 -17.33 -7.94 -0.74
N MET A 193 -16.62 -8.38 -1.77
CA MET A 193 -16.87 -9.64 -2.45
C MET A 193 -16.76 -10.85 -1.51
N VAL A 194 -15.66 -10.96 -0.75
CA VAL A 194 -15.45 -12.06 0.20
C VAL A 194 -16.50 -12.03 1.31
N ASN A 195 -16.87 -10.84 1.79
CA ASN A 195 -17.94 -10.68 2.76
C ASN A 195 -19.29 -11.17 2.21
N ASN A 196 -19.59 -10.88 0.95
CA ASN A 196 -20.80 -11.38 0.29
C ASN A 196 -20.80 -12.91 0.18
N PHE A 197 -19.66 -13.54 -0.14
CA PHE A 197 -19.56 -15.01 -0.15
C PHE A 197 -19.70 -15.62 1.25
N LYS A 198 -19.21 -14.96 2.30
CA LYS A 198 -19.37 -15.42 3.70
C LYS A 198 -20.82 -15.47 4.16
N VAL A 199 -21.62 -14.46 3.78
CA VAL A 199 -23.01 -14.32 4.26
C VAL A 199 -24.02 -15.00 3.35
N ALA A 200 -23.64 -15.30 2.12
CA ALA A 200 -24.53 -15.94 1.16
C ALA A 200 -24.76 -17.42 1.54
N PRO A 201 -26.01 -17.84 1.79
CA PRO A 201 -26.32 -19.17 2.34
C PRO A 201 -26.00 -20.34 1.39
N TYR A 202 -25.65 -20.06 0.15
CA TYR A 202 -25.37 -21.05 -0.90
C TYR A 202 -23.88 -21.38 -1.04
N PHE A 203 -23.01 -20.60 -0.41
CA PHE A 203 -21.57 -20.74 -0.52
C PHE A 203 -21.00 -21.28 0.79
N GLY A 204 -20.33 -22.43 0.74
CA GLY A 204 -19.51 -22.90 1.85
C GLY A 204 -18.23 -22.10 1.86
N PHE A 205 -18.18 -21.04 2.68
CA PHE A 205 -16.98 -20.19 2.82
C PHE A 205 -16.20 -20.57 4.09
N PRO A 206 -14.85 -20.62 4.06
CA PRO A 206 -13.97 -20.44 2.90
C PRO A 206 -14.13 -21.54 1.85
N PHE A 207 -13.93 -21.21 0.57
CA PHE A 207 -14.01 -22.20 -0.50
C PHE A 207 -12.89 -23.19 -0.40
N GLU A 208 -13.15 -24.45 -0.78
CA GLU A 208 -12.14 -25.51 -0.88
C GLU A 208 -11.27 -25.36 -2.14
N ASP A 209 -10.48 -26.37 -2.48
CA ASP A 209 -9.84 -26.38 -3.80
C ASP A 209 -10.90 -26.54 -4.91
N ILE A 210 -10.55 -26.12 -6.12
CA ILE A 210 -11.48 -26.12 -7.26
C ILE A 210 -12.07 -27.49 -7.56
N ALA A 211 -11.30 -28.58 -7.36
CA ALA A 211 -11.77 -29.92 -7.69
C ALA A 211 -12.83 -30.35 -6.69
N THR A 212 -12.64 -30.03 -5.42
CA THR A 212 -13.64 -30.32 -4.40
C THR A 212 -14.88 -29.45 -4.51
N GLU A 213 -14.75 -28.15 -4.83
CA GLU A 213 -15.92 -27.30 -5.12
C GLU A 213 -16.73 -27.77 -6.33
N ARG A 214 -16.06 -28.23 -7.39
CA ARG A 214 -16.72 -28.89 -8.54
C ARG A 214 -17.50 -30.13 -8.09
N GLN A 215 -16.90 -30.98 -7.26
CA GLN A 215 -17.58 -32.18 -6.74
C GLN A 215 -18.77 -31.85 -5.84
N LYS A 216 -18.67 -30.84 -4.97
CA LYS A 216 -19.79 -30.37 -4.12
C LYS A 216 -20.98 -30.02 -5.01
N ARG A 217 -20.74 -29.27 -6.09
CA ARG A 217 -21.79 -28.88 -7.03
C ARG A 217 -22.40 -30.06 -7.79
N THR A 218 -21.59 -31.04 -8.20
CA THR A 218 -22.11 -32.28 -8.84
C THR A 218 -22.96 -33.10 -7.87
N LYS A 219 -22.54 -33.26 -6.61
CA LYS A 219 -23.25 -34.04 -5.57
C LYS A 219 -24.55 -33.37 -5.10
N VAL A 220 -24.57 -32.05 -5.04
CA VAL A 220 -25.73 -31.23 -4.62
C VAL A 220 -26.76 -31.06 -5.75
N GLY A 221 -26.51 -31.66 -6.92
CA GLY A 221 -27.19 -31.50 -8.21
C GLY A 221 -28.70 -31.74 -8.30
N SER A 222 -29.45 -31.75 -7.20
CA SER A 222 -30.91 -31.84 -7.21
C SER A 222 -31.66 -30.76 -6.43
N ASN A 223 -31.07 -30.03 -5.46
CA ASN A 223 -31.89 -29.23 -4.52
C ASN A 223 -31.42 -27.80 -4.17
N VAL A 224 -30.25 -27.32 -4.62
CA VAL A 224 -29.86 -25.93 -4.34
C VAL A 224 -30.27 -25.03 -5.50
N VAL A 225 -31.50 -24.54 -5.42
CA VAL A 225 -31.96 -23.42 -6.24
C VAL A 225 -31.32 -22.16 -5.64
N VAL A 226 -30.37 -21.56 -6.37
CA VAL A 226 -29.98 -20.17 -6.09
C VAL A 226 -31.19 -19.31 -6.39
N ASP A 227 -31.90 -18.91 -5.35
CA ASP A 227 -33.08 -18.06 -5.50
C ASP A 227 -32.63 -16.65 -5.91
N LEU A 228 -32.79 -16.31 -7.20
CA LEU A 228 -32.63 -14.94 -7.69
C LEU A 228 -33.60 -13.98 -6.99
N GLY A 229 -34.74 -14.50 -6.50
CA GLY A 229 -35.65 -13.81 -5.59
C GLY A 229 -34.99 -13.53 -4.23
N ALA A 230 -34.14 -14.40 -3.69
CA ALA A 230 -33.31 -14.10 -2.52
C ALA A 230 -32.24 -13.07 -2.85
N PHE A 231 -31.61 -13.07 -4.04
CA PHE A 231 -30.75 -11.97 -4.48
C PHE A 231 -31.53 -10.67 -4.71
N ARG A 232 -32.79 -10.73 -5.15
CA ARG A 232 -33.71 -9.60 -5.31
C ARG A 232 -34.28 -9.08 -3.99
N ASN A 233 -34.51 -9.96 -3.03
CA ASN A 233 -34.91 -9.64 -1.67
C ASN A 233 -33.71 -9.17 -0.85
N PHE A 234 -32.50 -9.65 -1.17
CA PHE A 234 -31.23 -9.06 -0.74
C PHE A 234 -31.17 -7.63 -1.28
N ARG A 235 -31.37 -7.39 -2.60
CA ARG A 235 -31.49 -6.03 -3.18
C ARG A 235 -32.51 -5.13 -2.46
N ARG A 236 -33.71 -5.63 -2.13
CA ARG A 236 -34.79 -4.87 -1.47
C ARG A 236 -34.60 -4.67 0.05
N GLY A 237 -33.85 -5.53 0.71
CA GLY A 237 -33.52 -5.43 2.13
C GLY A 237 -32.28 -4.59 2.42
N ILE A 238 -31.52 -4.19 1.40
CA ILE A 238 -30.30 -3.39 1.52
C ILE A 238 -30.64 -1.90 1.51
N THR A 239 -31.16 -1.44 2.63
CA THR A 239 -31.04 -0.04 3.06
C THR A 239 -29.85 0.16 4.00
N GLY A 240 -28.95 -0.83 4.19
CA GLY A 240 -27.86 -0.71 5.16
C GLY A 240 -26.70 -1.71 5.12
N TYR A 241 -26.46 -2.44 4.03
CA TYR A 241 -25.40 -3.47 3.98
C TYR A 241 -24.17 -3.12 3.13
N THR A 242 -24.05 -1.86 2.67
CA THR A 242 -22.87 -1.37 1.91
C THR A 242 -21.62 -1.19 2.76
N ASP A 243 -21.73 -1.27 4.09
CA ASP A 243 -20.62 -1.25 5.04
C ASP A 243 -21.00 -2.08 6.28
N LEU A 244 -21.39 -3.36 6.10
CA LEU A 244 -21.20 -4.25 7.24
C LEU A 244 -19.71 -4.26 7.53
N ARG A 245 -19.33 -3.55 8.60
CA ARG A 245 -18.42 -4.09 9.60
C ARG A 245 -19.00 -5.43 10.05
N ILE A 246 -18.94 -6.44 9.18
CA ILE A 246 -18.73 -7.79 9.66
C ILE A 246 -17.52 -7.59 10.54
N VAL A 247 -17.68 -7.78 11.85
CA VAL A 247 -16.56 -7.82 12.76
C VAL A 247 -15.75 -9.01 12.27
N LEU A 248 -14.85 -8.74 11.32
CA LEU A 248 -13.88 -9.70 10.85
C LEU A 248 -13.10 -10.03 12.11
N ASP A 249 -12.91 -11.32 12.37
CA ASP A 249 -12.16 -11.77 13.53
C ASP A 249 -10.83 -11.04 13.52
N GLN A 250 -10.68 -10.08 14.43
CA GLN A 250 -9.47 -9.29 14.55
C GLN A 250 -8.44 -10.19 15.20
N ASP A 251 -7.32 -10.39 14.54
CA ASP A 251 -6.22 -11.11 15.15
C ASP A 251 -5.39 -10.21 16.07
N GLU A 252 -4.29 -10.73 16.58
CA GLU A 252 -3.37 -9.96 17.43
C GLU A 252 -2.71 -8.78 16.70
N TYR A 253 -2.45 -8.90 15.39
CA TYR A 253 -1.80 -7.85 14.61
C TYR A 253 -2.78 -6.73 14.27
N ASP A 254 -4.03 -7.07 13.94
CA ASP A 254 -5.07 -6.07 13.68
C ASP A 254 -5.29 -5.18 14.92
N ARG A 255 -5.34 -5.80 16.11
CA ARG A 255 -5.41 -5.09 17.39
C ARG A 255 -4.16 -4.26 17.65
N PHE A 256 -2.96 -4.79 17.37
CA PHE A 256 -1.72 -4.03 17.51
C PHE A 256 -1.72 -2.76 16.65
N PHE A 257 -2.12 -2.84 15.39
CA PHE A 257 -2.15 -1.67 14.50
C PHE A 257 -3.28 -0.69 14.85
N GLU A 258 -4.42 -1.18 15.30
CA GLU A 258 -5.48 -0.33 15.85
C GLU A 258 -4.97 0.45 17.08
N GLU A 259 -4.27 -0.21 17.99
CA GLU A 259 -3.66 0.45 19.15
C GLU A 259 -2.62 1.48 18.73
N LEU A 260 -1.68 1.09 17.85
CA LEU A 260 -0.59 1.96 17.40
C LEU A 260 -1.08 3.22 16.68
N PHE A 261 -2.01 3.09 15.73
CA PHE A 261 -2.39 4.20 14.86
C PHE A 261 -3.64 4.96 15.32
N VAL A 262 -4.52 4.33 16.10
CA VAL A 262 -5.76 4.96 16.59
C VAL A 262 -5.60 5.42 18.04
N ARG A 263 -5.23 4.51 18.96
CA ARG A 263 -5.17 4.83 20.39
C ARG A 263 -3.95 5.66 20.76
N TYR A 264 -2.79 5.33 20.20
CA TYR A 264 -1.53 5.98 20.49
C TYR A 264 -1.14 7.05 19.46
N ARG A 265 -2.13 7.61 18.76
CA ARG A 265 -1.96 8.68 17.75
C ARG A 265 -1.23 9.93 18.26
N ASN A 266 -1.15 10.12 19.58
CA ASN A 266 -0.44 11.22 20.23
C ASN A 266 1.10 11.06 20.29
N GLY A 267 1.69 10.07 19.62
CA GLY A 267 3.13 9.83 19.59
C GLY A 267 3.65 8.88 20.67
N GLN A 268 2.77 8.34 21.51
CA GLN A 268 3.13 7.26 22.44
C GLN A 268 3.26 5.93 21.68
N LEU A 269 3.98 4.97 22.26
CA LEU A 269 4.08 3.61 21.72
C LEU A 269 3.33 2.64 22.63
N PRO A 270 2.61 1.65 22.07
CA PRO A 270 2.04 0.57 22.86
C PRO A 270 3.14 -0.21 23.60
N GLU A 271 2.73 -1.01 24.58
CA GLU A 271 3.66 -2.00 25.15
C GLU A 271 4.11 -2.95 24.03
N MET A 272 5.41 -2.97 23.77
CA MET A 272 5.97 -3.74 22.67
C MET A 272 6.73 -4.93 23.21
N GLN A 273 6.62 -6.05 22.48
CA GLN A 273 7.47 -7.20 22.71
C GLN A 273 8.95 -6.83 22.55
N LYS A 274 9.82 -7.56 23.26
CA LYS A 274 11.27 -7.32 23.23
C LYS A 274 11.86 -7.62 21.85
N GLU A 275 11.38 -8.68 21.20
CA GLU A 275 11.83 -9.10 19.88
C GLU A 275 10.86 -8.60 18.81
N PRO A 276 11.37 -8.21 17.63
CA PRO A 276 10.55 -7.76 16.53
C PRO A 276 9.79 -8.92 15.90
N ASP A 277 8.47 -8.78 15.79
CA ASP A 277 7.64 -9.71 15.05
C ASP A 277 7.80 -9.49 13.52
N PRO A 278 8.12 -10.52 12.71
CA PRO A 278 8.34 -10.38 11.28
C PRO A 278 7.12 -9.84 10.50
N THR A 279 5.90 -10.23 10.89
CA THR A 279 4.66 -9.78 10.26
C THR A 279 4.43 -8.30 10.56
N VAL A 280 4.62 -7.90 11.82
CA VAL A 280 4.52 -6.49 12.21
C VAL A 280 5.56 -5.65 11.47
N VAL A 281 6.82 -6.10 11.47
CA VAL A 281 7.91 -5.42 10.75
C VAL A 281 7.59 -5.29 9.27
N ASN A 282 7.06 -6.34 8.63
CA ASN A 282 6.70 -6.29 7.21
C ASN A 282 5.69 -5.17 6.90
N ILE A 283 4.64 -5.06 7.72
CA ILE A 283 3.59 -4.05 7.54
C ILE A 283 4.11 -2.65 7.88
N LEU A 284 4.90 -2.47 8.94
CA LEU A 284 5.50 -1.18 9.28
C LEU A 284 6.47 -0.68 8.18
N LEU A 285 7.21 -1.60 7.55
CA LEU A 285 8.02 -1.25 6.38
C LEU A 285 7.13 -0.86 5.20
N ALA A 286 6.01 -1.55 4.99
CA ALA A 286 5.03 -1.19 3.96
C ALA A 286 4.43 0.21 4.20
N VAL A 287 4.24 0.64 5.45
CA VAL A 287 3.79 2.00 5.79
C VAL A 287 4.81 3.05 5.31
N LEU A 288 6.09 2.85 5.59
CA LEU A 288 7.14 3.77 5.12
C LEU A 288 7.20 3.78 3.58
N GLU A 289 7.10 2.61 2.95
CA GLU A 289 7.13 2.47 1.49
C GLU A 289 5.87 3.07 0.83
N ALA A 290 4.71 3.01 1.50
CA ALA A 290 3.47 3.58 1.02
C ALA A 290 3.54 5.10 0.88
N ARG A 291 4.15 5.81 1.83
CA ARG A 291 4.31 7.27 1.77
C ARG A 291 5.13 7.73 0.54
N LEU A 292 5.97 6.84 -0.02
CA LEU A 292 6.73 7.13 -1.24
C LEU A 292 5.87 7.12 -2.51
N VAL A 293 4.71 6.44 -2.52
CA VAL A 293 3.74 6.40 -3.64
C VAL A 293 2.47 7.18 -3.37
N ASN A 294 2.14 7.43 -2.11
CA ASN A 294 0.92 8.09 -1.69
C ASN A 294 1.27 9.32 -0.82
N PRO A 295 1.36 10.51 -1.43
CA PRO A 295 1.64 11.74 -0.70
C PRO A 295 0.58 12.10 0.34
N ASP A 296 -0.66 11.68 0.12
CA ASP A 296 -1.80 11.99 0.98
C ASP A 296 -1.94 11.01 2.16
N LEU A 297 -0.96 10.11 2.38
CA LEU A 297 -0.95 9.24 3.55
C LEU A 297 -0.75 10.08 4.81
N ASP A 298 -1.66 9.95 5.77
CA ASP A 298 -1.60 10.65 7.06
C ASP A 298 -0.24 10.42 7.75
N GLU A 299 0.43 11.51 8.08
CA GLU A 299 1.79 11.53 8.61
C GLU A 299 1.92 10.70 9.89
N VAL A 300 0.86 10.61 10.70
CA VAL A 300 0.81 9.79 11.92
C VAL A 300 1.26 8.34 11.65
N PHE A 301 0.88 7.77 10.49
CA PHE A 301 1.29 6.42 10.15
C PHE A 301 2.82 6.31 10.00
N VAL A 302 3.43 7.29 9.34
CA VAL A 302 4.88 7.34 9.08
C VAL A 302 5.63 7.56 10.38
N GLU A 303 5.18 8.51 11.20
CA GLU A 303 5.81 8.82 12.50
C GLU A 303 5.84 7.59 13.41
N GLN A 304 4.68 6.94 13.59
CA GLN A 304 4.52 5.79 14.46
C GLN A 304 5.29 4.58 13.94
N ALA A 305 5.22 4.32 12.63
CA ALA A 305 5.98 3.22 12.04
C ALA A 305 7.49 3.43 12.18
N ALA A 306 7.97 4.65 11.93
CA ALA A 306 9.38 4.99 12.13
C ALA A 306 9.81 4.81 13.59
N ALA A 307 9.00 5.25 14.55
CA ALA A 307 9.29 5.12 15.98
C ALA A 307 9.38 3.66 16.44
N VAL A 308 8.46 2.79 16.01
CA VAL A 308 8.50 1.36 16.34
C VAL A 308 9.73 0.68 15.71
N LEU A 309 9.97 0.93 14.42
CA LEU A 309 11.12 0.38 13.70
C LEU A 309 12.46 0.85 14.30
N ALA A 310 12.50 2.08 14.84
CA ALA A 310 13.66 2.64 15.52
C ALA A 310 13.92 1.94 16.85
N LYS A 311 12.86 1.74 17.66
CA LYS A 311 12.94 1.04 18.95
C LYS A 311 13.43 -0.40 18.78
N TRP A 312 12.99 -1.10 17.74
CA TRP A 312 13.47 -2.45 17.41
C TRP A 312 14.78 -2.47 16.59
N LYS A 313 15.28 -1.31 16.14
CA LYS A 313 16.51 -1.17 15.34
C LYS A 313 16.51 -2.07 14.09
N VAL A 314 15.39 -2.08 13.37
CA VAL A 314 15.15 -2.87 12.16
C VAL A 314 16.00 -2.34 10.99
N ARG A 315 16.98 -3.12 10.57
CA ARG A 315 17.98 -2.68 9.57
C ARG A 315 17.35 -2.47 8.19
N GLU A 316 16.36 -3.29 7.86
CA GLU A 316 15.63 -3.33 6.60
C GLU A 316 14.94 -1.99 6.31
N ALA A 317 14.61 -1.23 7.36
CA ALA A 317 13.97 0.08 7.25
C ALA A 317 14.90 1.17 6.67
N ALA A 318 16.23 0.98 6.71
CA ALA A 318 17.18 2.02 6.32
C ALA A 318 16.99 2.50 4.88
N ALA A 319 16.74 1.58 3.94
CA ALA A 319 16.57 1.94 2.53
C ALA A 319 15.28 2.74 2.29
N ALA A 320 14.18 2.36 2.93
CA ALA A 320 12.91 3.09 2.83
C ALA A 320 13.01 4.47 3.49
N ALA A 321 13.62 4.55 4.68
CA ALA A 321 13.85 5.79 5.42
C ALA A 321 14.70 6.80 4.62
N ILE A 322 15.77 6.34 3.99
CA ILE A 322 16.61 7.19 3.13
C ILE A 322 15.83 7.77 1.96
N ARG A 323 15.04 6.94 1.27
CA ARG A 323 14.20 7.39 0.14
C ARG A 323 13.10 8.34 0.60
N LEU A 324 12.61 8.20 1.83
CA LEU A 324 11.64 9.12 2.41
C LEU A 324 12.28 10.48 2.67
N LEU A 325 13.45 10.55 3.29
CA LEU A 325 14.15 11.83 3.54
C LEU A 325 14.49 12.59 2.26
N GLU A 326 14.65 11.89 1.14
CA GLU A 326 14.81 12.53 -0.17
C GLU A 326 13.53 13.24 -0.65
N LYS A 327 12.35 12.75 -0.25
CA LYS A 327 11.04 13.24 -0.70
C LYS A 327 10.32 14.14 0.29
N LEU A 328 10.55 13.95 1.59
CA LEU A 328 9.88 14.70 2.66
C LEU A 328 10.50 16.09 2.78
N ASP A 329 9.65 17.10 2.93
CA ASP A 329 10.11 18.43 3.32
C ASP A 329 10.59 18.41 4.80
N PRO A 330 11.69 19.10 5.16
CA PRO A 330 12.18 19.16 6.55
C PRO A 330 11.18 19.66 7.59
N TRP A 331 10.13 20.35 7.17
CA TRP A 331 9.06 20.89 8.02
C TRP A 331 7.86 19.94 8.14
N GLU A 332 7.80 18.84 7.37
CA GLU A 332 6.79 17.79 7.55
C GLU A 332 7.05 17.03 8.86
N ALA A 333 5.98 16.65 9.57
CA ALA A 333 6.08 16.04 10.89
C ALA A 333 6.74 14.65 10.80
N GLY A 334 6.55 13.95 9.68
CA GLY A 334 7.23 12.69 9.37
C GLY A 334 8.76 12.79 9.18
N PHE A 335 9.35 13.97 8.96
CA PHE A 335 10.78 14.09 8.67
C PHE A 335 11.66 13.71 9.87
N GLN A 336 11.43 14.31 11.04
CA GLN A 336 12.25 14.07 12.23
C GLN A 336 12.19 12.61 12.71
N PRO A 337 11.03 11.94 12.79
CA PRO A 337 10.96 10.52 13.13
C PRO A 337 11.75 9.61 12.19
N VAL A 338 11.80 9.93 10.89
CA VAL A 338 12.60 9.16 9.92
C VAL A 338 14.10 9.40 10.13
N VAL A 339 14.52 10.62 10.49
CA VAL A 339 15.91 10.90 10.90
C VAL A 339 16.27 10.12 12.17
N GLU A 340 15.41 10.12 13.19
CA GLU A 340 15.62 9.38 14.44
C GLU A 340 15.68 7.87 14.21
N LEU A 341 14.86 7.34 13.30
CA LEU A 341 14.97 5.96 12.84
C LEU A 341 16.37 5.68 12.31
N LEU A 342 16.88 6.46 11.34
CA LEU A 342 18.24 6.23 10.83
C LEU A 342 19.32 6.39 11.90
N ARG A 343 19.16 7.34 12.84
CA ARG A 343 20.08 7.52 13.97
C ARG A 343 20.10 6.29 14.88
N SER A 344 18.94 5.71 15.18
CA SER A 344 18.83 4.51 16.02
C SER A 344 19.51 3.27 15.42
N LEU A 345 19.56 3.19 14.08
CA LEU A 345 20.20 2.09 13.34
C LEU A 345 21.72 2.19 13.35
N ASP A 346 22.27 3.38 13.55
CA ASP A 346 23.70 3.62 13.72
C ASP A 346 24.52 2.95 12.59
N GLY A 347 25.50 2.08 12.90
CA GLY A 347 26.30 1.37 11.91
C GLY A 347 25.50 0.48 10.93
N LYS A 348 24.25 0.08 11.26
CA LYS A 348 23.43 -0.78 10.40
C LYS A 348 22.92 -0.05 9.14
N ALA A 349 22.78 1.28 9.18
CA ALA A 349 22.28 2.08 8.06
C ALA A 349 23.37 2.41 7.01
N VAL A 350 24.65 2.29 7.37
CA VAL A 350 25.80 2.73 6.55
C VAL A 350 25.81 2.13 5.15
N ALA A 351 25.45 0.84 5.03
CA ALA A 351 25.42 0.18 3.72
C ALA A 351 24.36 0.78 2.79
N ALA A 352 23.18 1.10 3.32
CA ALA A 352 22.09 1.71 2.55
C ALA A 352 22.43 3.16 2.18
N MET A 353 22.98 3.94 3.12
CA MET A 353 23.44 5.31 2.88
C MET A 353 24.51 5.36 1.79
N ARG A 354 25.51 4.47 1.87
CA ARG A 354 26.58 4.36 0.86
C ARG A 354 26.01 4.07 -0.53
N LYS A 355 25.15 3.06 -0.64
CA LYS A 355 24.53 2.69 -1.92
C LYS A 355 23.75 3.87 -2.50
N HIS A 356 22.88 4.49 -1.71
CA HIS A 356 22.07 5.61 -2.18
C HIS A 356 22.92 6.81 -2.60
N PHE A 357 23.94 7.18 -1.82
CA PHE A 357 24.86 8.28 -2.16
C PHE A 357 25.60 8.02 -3.47
N GLN A 358 26.04 6.78 -3.72
CA GLN A 358 26.68 6.40 -4.98
C GLN A 358 25.73 6.52 -6.18
N ASP A 359 24.47 6.12 -6.00
CA ASP A 359 23.48 6.06 -7.08
C ASP A 359 22.93 7.46 -7.46
N HIS A 360 22.78 8.39 -6.49
CA HIS A 360 22.03 9.65 -6.70
C HIS A 360 22.84 10.93 -6.48
N LYS A 361 23.94 10.89 -5.70
CA LYS A 361 24.76 12.05 -5.33
C LYS A 361 23.96 13.28 -4.82
N ASN A 362 22.85 13.05 -4.12
CA ASN A 362 22.03 14.14 -3.56
C ASN A 362 22.78 14.90 -2.45
N THR A 363 23.06 16.19 -2.67
CA THR A 363 23.87 17.02 -1.78
C THR A 363 23.19 17.33 -0.45
N GLY A 364 21.89 17.63 -0.45
CA GLY A 364 21.13 17.90 0.77
C GLY A 364 21.11 16.69 1.71
N LEU A 365 20.85 15.52 1.13
CA LEU A 365 20.85 14.27 1.90
C LEU A 365 22.25 13.85 2.36
N ALA A 366 23.30 14.21 1.62
CA ALA A 366 24.69 13.97 2.01
C ALA A 366 25.07 14.71 3.29
N VAL A 367 24.58 15.94 3.50
CA VAL A 367 24.77 16.68 4.76
C VAL A 367 24.08 15.97 5.93
N ILE A 368 22.85 15.47 5.72
CA ILE A 368 22.12 14.70 6.74
C ILE A 368 22.88 13.40 7.07
N PHE A 369 23.37 12.68 6.06
CA PHE A 369 24.20 11.49 6.28
C PHE A 369 25.46 11.83 7.05
N ALA A 370 26.13 12.94 6.75
CA ALA A 370 27.32 13.35 7.46
C ALA A 370 27.04 13.61 8.95
N ASP A 371 25.97 14.35 9.26
CA ASP A 371 25.56 14.58 10.65
C ASP A 371 25.25 13.26 11.37
N LEU A 372 24.45 12.38 10.77
CA LEU A 372 24.12 11.06 11.33
C LEU A 372 25.37 10.18 11.57
N LEU A 373 26.31 10.16 10.63
CA LEU A 373 27.54 9.38 10.72
C LEU A 373 28.50 9.91 11.79
N SER A 374 28.46 11.20 12.09
CA SER A 374 29.31 11.84 13.10
C SER A 374 28.94 11.47 14.54
N HIS A 375 27.75 10.90 14.75
CA HIS A 375 27.23 10.48 16.05
C HIS A 375 27.24 8.95 16.23
N GLY A 376 27.01 8.52 17.47
CA GLY A 376 26.86 7.11 17.83
C GLY A 376 28.19 6.34 17.89
N SER A 377 28.17 5.07 17.48
CA SER A 377 29.37 4.22 17.56
C SER A 377 30.44 4.65 16.54
N LYS A 378 31.70 4.61 16.95
CA LYS A 378 32.84 4.84 16.04
C LYS A 378 33.20 3.55 15.32
N GLY A 379 33.40 3.63 14.01
CA GLY A 379 33.84 2.48 13.22
C GLY A 379 34.37 2.87 11.84
N LYS A 380 35.33 2.07 11.34
CA LYS A 380 36.02 2.32 10.05
C LYS A 380 35.05 2.50 8.87
N ARG A 381 33.95 1.73 8.83
CA ARG A 381 32.96 1.81 7.74
C ARG A 381 32.23 3.16 7.69
N LYS A 382 31.94 3.75 8.86
CA LYS A 382 31.31 5.07 8.97
C LYS A 382 32.28 6.15 8.54
N LEU A 383 33.50 6.14 9.08
CA LEU A 383 34.54 7.09 8.70
C LEU A 383 34.80 7.04 7.19
N ALA A 384 34.94 5.84 6.62
CA ALA A 384 35.14 5.68 5.18
C ALA A 384 34.00 6.25 4.34
N LEU A 385 32.74 6.17 4.80
CA LEU A 385 31.62 6.80 4.09
C LEU A 385 31.64 8.33 4.28
N LEU A 386 31.90 8.80 5.50
CA LEU A 386 31.96 10.23 5.83
C LEU A 386 33.09 10.94 5.06
N SER A 387 34.27 10.31 4.99
CA SER A 387 35.40 10.78 4.17
C SER A 387 35.07 10.79 2.68
N HIS A 388 34.37 9.76 2.18
CA HIS A 388 33.94 9.70 0.79
C HIS A 388 32.95 10.83 0.46
N ILE A 389 31.96 11.08 1.33
CA ILE A 389 31.03 12.20 1.17
C ILE A 389 31.80 13.53 1.16
N PHE A 390 32.70 13.73 2.12
CA PHE A 390 33.51 14.95 2.21
C PHE A 390 34.34 15.21 0.94
N GLN A 391 34.95 14.16 0.38
CA GLN A 391 35.76 14.27 -0.82
C GLN A 391 34.93 14.58 -2.07
N GLU A 392 33.78 13.94 -2.25
CA GLU A 392 32.91 14.11 -3.41
C GLU A 392 32.12 15.42 -3.43
N MET A 393 31.82 16.00 -2.26
CA MET A 393 31.08 17.26 -2.19
C MET A 393 31.90 18.45 -2.68
N GLN A 394 31.21 19.48 -3.20
CA GLN A 394 31.79 20.76 -3.56
C GLN A 394 31.58 21.79 -2.45
N TRP A 395 32.52 22.73 -2.32
CA TRP A 395 32.36 23.87 -1.43
C TRP A 395 31.18 24.75 -1.86
N GLY A 396 30.49 25.36 -0.90
CA GLY A 396 29.25 26.12 -1.12
C GLY A 396 27.98 25.26 -1.24
N GLN A 397 28.11 23.93 -1.22
CA GLN A 397 26.98 22.98 -1.28
C GLN A 397 26.83 22.17 0.01
N GLY A 398 27.37 22.65 1.14
CA GLY A 398 27.29 21.99 2.44
C GLY A 398 28.52 21.18 2.82
N LYS A 399 29.61 21.23 2.04
CA LYS A 399 30.90 20.58 2.37
C LYS A 399 31.49 21.11 3.69
N GLU A 400 31.17 22.35 4.06
CA GLU A 400 31.55 23.00 5.31
C GLU A 400 30.93 22.28 6.52
N GLU A 401 29.64 21.93 6.41
CA GLU A 401 28.92 21.16 7.42
C GLU A 401 29.46 19.73 7.51
N VAL A 402 29.80 19.13 6.37
CA VAL A 402 30.46 17.81 6.34
C VAL A 402 31.86 17.86 6.96
N ALA A 403 32.63 18.93 6.77
CA ALA A 403 33.93 19.11 7.44
C ALA A 403 33.77 19.12 8.96
N MET A 404 32.76 19.82 9.46
CA MET A 404 32.43 19.82 10.89
C MET A 404 31.98 18.43 11.37
N ALA A 405 31.22 17.69 10.57
CA ALA A 405 30.85 16.31 10.87
C ALA A 405 32.07 15.37 10.95
N VAL A 406 33.05 15.51 10.05
CA VAL A 406 34.35 14.78 10.12
C VAL A 406 35.08 15.12 11.43
N ALA A 407 35.13 16.40 11.79
CA ALA A 407 35.74 16.84 13.05
C ALA A 407 35.01 16.29 14.29
N ARG A 408 33.67 16.24 14.25
CA ARG A 408 32.83 15.62 15.29
C ARG A 408 33.03 14.11 15.40
N PHE A 409 33.23 13.40 14.30
CA PHE A 409 33.56 11.98 14.35
C PHE A 409 34.90 11.75 15.07
N GLY A 410 35.90 12.54 14.69
CA GLY A 410 37.22 12.58 15.34
C GLY A 410 38.12 11.37 15.05
N GLY A 411 39.35 11.41 15.57
CA GLY A 411 40.36 10.36 15.37
C GLY A 411 41.46 10.79 14.39
N PRO A 412 42.59 10.06 14.36
CA PRO A 412 43.78 10.48 13.63
C PRO A 412 43.56 10.54 12.11
N GLU A 413 42.81 9.59 11.55
CA GLU A 413 42.45 9.57 10.13
C GLU A 413 41.54 10.75 9.73
N ALA A 414 40.63 11.16 10.62
CA ALA A 414 39.74 12.31 10.40
C ALA A 414 40.51 13.64 10.50
N GLU A 415 41.45 13.75 11.46
CA GLU A 415 42.31 14.93 11.60
C GLU A 415 43.23 15.09 10.40
N ALA A 416 43.89 14.01 9.98
CA ALA A 416 44.75 14.02 8.79
C ALA A 416 43.97 14.47 7.54
N LEU A 417 42.76 13.91 7.31
CA LEU A 417 41.92 14.30 6.18
C LEU A 417 41.61 15.80 6.16
N LEU A 418 41.28 16.41 7.31
CA LEU A 418 40.98 17.84 7.39
C LEU A 418 42.23 18.71 7.20
N GLN A 419 43.37 18.31 7.78
CA GLN A 419 44.64 19.02 7.65
C GLN A 419 45.18 18.98 6.22
N ASP A 420 45.14 17.81 5.58
CA ASP A 420 45.54 17.64 4.18
C ASP A 420 44.67 18.49 3.26
N THR A 421 43.35 18.50 3.52
CA THR A 421 42.41 19.33 2.75
C THR A 421 42.71 20.83 2.93
N LEU A 422 43.02 21.26 4.16
CA LEU A 422 43.38 22.64 4.46
C LEU A 422 44.68 23.07 3.77
N ALA A 423 45.68 22.18 3.74
CA ALA A 423 46.94 22.42 3.04
C ALA A 423 46.77 22.49 1.51
N SER A 424 45.83 21.71 0.96
CA SER A 424 45.57 21.64 -0.49
C SER A 424 44.65 22.75 -1.03
N LEU A 425 44.11 23.59 -0.15
CA LEU A 425 43.07 24.56 -0.47
C LEU A 425 43.61 25.72 -1.34
N SER A 426 43.05 25.92 -2.53
CA SER A 426 43.59 26.85 -3.53
C SER A 426 42.49 27.57 -4.32
N GLY A 427 42.84 28.64 -5.02
CA GLY A 427 41.92 29.39 -5.89
C GLY A 427 40.73 30.00 -5.15
N SER A 428 39.54 29.89 -5.75
CA SER A 428 38.27 30.39 -5.22
C SER A 428 37.85 29.71 -3.91
N ASP A 429 38.34 28.51 -3.64
CA ASP A 429 37.94 27.74 -2.45
C ASP A 429 38.48 28.34 -1.16
N ARG A 430 39.50 29.21 -1.22
CA ARG A 430 40.07 29.92 -0.06
C ARG A 430 39.06 30.71 0.75
N GLN A 431 37.93 31.09 0.16
CA GLN A 431 36.84 31.73 0.91
C GLN A 431 36.26 30.83 2.01
N TYR A 432 36.41 29.51 1.90
CA TYR A 432 35.92 28.52 2.87
C TYR A 432 36.98 28.11 3.92
N GLN A 433 38.20 28.62 3.81
CA GLN A 433 39.30 28.35 4.75
C GLN A 433 38.89 28.56 6.23
N PRO A 434 38.15 29.63 6.62
CA PRO A 434 37.75 29.83 8.02
C PRO A 434 36.87 28.70 8.58
N TYR A 435 36.03 28.10 7.75
CA TYR A 435 35.16 26.98 8.16
C TYR A 435 35.98 25.71 8.41
N LEU A 436 36.96 25.44 7.56
CA LEU A 436 37.83 24.28 7.69
C LEU A 436 38.81 24.42 8.86
N GLU A 437 39.36 25.61 9.07
CA GLU A 437 40.19 25.93 10.26
C GLU A 437 39.40 25.71 11.55
N ARG A 438 38.13 26.15 11.58
CA ARG A 438 37.23 25.90 12.73
C ARG A 438 37.02 24.41 12.98
N ALA A 439 36.86 23.60 11.93
CA ALA A 439 36.73 22.14 12.07
C ALA A 439 38.04 21.50 12.59
N VAL A 440 39.19 21.92 12.09
CA VAL A 440 40.52 21.48 12.55
C VAL A 440 40.78 21.89 14.00
N GLN A 441 40.37 23.09 14.39
CA GLN A 441 40.48 23.55 15.78
C GLN A 441 39.59 22.71 16.70
N TYR A 442 38.34 22.47 16.30
CA TYR A 442 37.39 21.66 17.08
C TYR A 442 37.90 20.24 17.35
N ILE A 443 38.45 19.55 16.34
CA ILE A 443 38.99 18.20 16.53
C ILE A 443 40.23 18.18 17.44
N LYS A 444 41.09 19.20 17.37
CA LYS A 444 42.27 19.35 18.23
C LYS A 444 41.90 19.60 19.68
N GLU A 445 40.97 20.52 19.93
CA GLU A 445 40.47 20.81 21.29
C GLU A 445 39.83 19.58 21.93
N ARG A 446 39.12 18.77 21.15
CA ARG A 446 38.52 17.52 21.61
C ARG A 446 39.52 16.37 21.78
N GLY A 447 40.60 16.36 21.00
CA GLY A 447 41.73 15.45 21.21
C GLY A 447 42.45 15.72 22.54
N ILE A 448 42.59 17.00 22.90
CA ILE A 448 43.21 17.44 24.16
C ILE A 448 42.32 17.12 25.37
N SER A 449 40.99 17.22 25.26
CA SER A 449 40.07 16.91 26.36
C SER A 449 39.95 15.41 26.65
N ASN A 450 39.98 14.55 25.63
CA ASN A 450 40.03 13.09 25.81
C ASN A 450 41.41 12.57 26.27
N GLY A 451 42.46 13.38 26.14
CA GLY A 451 43.80 13.13 26.69
C GLY A 451 44.00 13.59 28.14
N LYS A 452 42.98 14.19 28.77
CA LYS A 452 43.00 14.58 30.20
C LYS A 452 41.97 13.77 30.99
N SER A 453 42.34 12.55 31.33
CA SER A 453 42.01 11.96 32.63
C SER A 453 43.31 11.62 33.35
N PRO A 454 43.84 12.51 34.20
CA PRO A 454 44.67 12.11 35.32
C PRO A 454 43.76 11.91 36.54
N HIS A 455 43.53 10.63 36.88
CA HIS A 455 42.90 10.11 38.11
C HIS A 455 41.41 10.34 38.34
#